data_AF-A0A1H6SFT0-F1
#
_entry.id   AF-A0A1H6SFT0-F1
#
_cell.length_a   1.000
_cell.length_b   1.000
_cell.length_c   1.000
_cell.angle_alpha   90.00
_cell.angle_beta   90.00
_cell.angle_gamma   90.00
#
_symmetry.space_group_name_H-M   'P 1'
#
loop_
_entity.id
_entity.type
_entity.pdbx_description
1 polymer ?
#
loop_
_entity_poly.entity_id
_entity_poly.type
_entity_poly.pdbx_seq_one_letter_code
_entity_poly.pdbx_strand_id
1 'polypeptide(L)'
;MMRYIRYALLGTIAIILISVSLANRQIVTLKLMPDTLAELLGFNFSLALPLFLVALGGVALGLVIGFIWEWVREHKHRKVATVKHREARQLKREVKKLQKQKHEGKDEVLALLDEAG
;
A
#
# COMPACT_ATOMS: atom_id res chain seq x y z
N MET A 1 5.16 -13.70 24.07
CA MET A 1 6.54 -13.60 23.56
C MET A 1 6.69 -12.58 22.43
N MET A 2 5.99 -12.69 21.30
CA MET A 2 6.17 -11.82 20.11
C MET A 2 5.97 -10.31 20.36
N ARG A 3 5.10 -9.92 21.29
CA ARG A 3 4.88 -8.50 21.64
C ARG A 3 6.10 -7.88 22.33
N TYR A 4 6.74 -8.61 23.25
CA TYR A 4 7.93 -8.13 23.96
C TYR A 4 9.12 -7.94 23.02
N ILE A 5 9.32 -8.87 22.08
CA ILE A 5 10.38 -8.73 21.06
C ILE A 5 10.13 -7.49 20.20
N ARG A 6 8.88 -7.23 19.78
CA ARG A 6 8.53 -6.00 19.05
C ARG A 6 8.80 -4.74 19.86
N TYR A 7 8.45 -4.73 21.15
CA TYR A 7 8.72 -3.58 22.02
C TYR A 7 10.21 -3.38 22.28
N ALA A 8 10.99 -4.45 22.47
CA ALA A 8 12.43 -4.37 22.61
C ALA A 8 13.08 -3.78 21.34
N LEU A 9 12.62 -4.21 20.17
CA LEU A 9 13.11 -3.72 18.88
C LEU A 9 12.72 -2.24 18.67
N LEU A 10 11.46 -1.87 18.93
CA LEU A 10 11.00 -0.48 18.86
C LEU A 10 11.72 0.41 19.88
N GLY A 11 11.94 -0.07 21.10
CA GLY A 11 12.68 0.64 22.14
C GLY A 11 14.13 0.88 21.73
N THR A 12 14.78 -0.13 21.15
CA THR A 12 16.15 0.00 20.62
C THR A 12 16.21 1.04 19.51
N ILE A 13 15.29 1.00 18.55
CA ILE A 13 15.18 2.00 17.48
C ILE A 13 14.97 3.39 18.06
N ALA A 14 14.07 3.53 19.04
CA ALA A 14 13.79 4.82 19.69
C ALA A 14 15.03 5.39 20.39
N ILE A 15 15.79 4.56 21.11
CA ILE A 15 17.04 4.98 21.77
C ILE A 15 18.04 5.48 20.73
N ILE A 16 18.22 4.76 19.62
CA ILE A 16 19.11 5.17 18.53
C ILE A 16 18.66 6.52 17.93
N LEU A 17 17.38 6.67 17.61
CA LEU A 17 16.83 7.90 17.05
C LEU A 17 17.01 9.08 17.99
N ILE A 18 16.79 8.90 19.30
CA ILE A 18 17.00 9.94 20.29
C ILE A 18 18.48 10.30 20.38
N SER A 19 19.37 9.31 20.42
CA SER A 19 20.82 9.54 20.43
C SER A 19 21.30 10.34 19.22
N VAL A 20 20.88 9.94 18.02
CA VAL A 20 21.18 10.66 16.77
C VAL A 20 20.61 12.07 16.79
N SER A 21 19.39 12.25 17.30
CA SER A 21 18.76 13.57 17.43
C SER A 21 19.53 14.49 18.35
N LEU A 22 19.97 13.97 19.51
CA LEU A 22 20.72 14.73 20.49
C LEU A 22 22.12 15.11 19.99
N ALA A 23 22.79 14.18 19.29
CA ALA A 23 24.08 14.42 18.64
C ALA A 23 23.98 15.48 17.52
N ASN A 24 22.86 15.51 16.79
CA ASN A 24 22.62 16.40 15.66
C ASN A 24 21.65 17.55 15.99
N ARG A 25 21.68 18.05 17.24
CA ARG A 25 20.86 19.18 17.70
C ARG A 25 21.33 20.55 17.18
N GLN A 26 22.42 20.60 16.43
CA GLN A 26 22.96 21.82 15.84
C GLN A 26 21.91 22.53 14.97
N ILE A 27 21.76 23.84 15.16
CA ILE A 27 20.81 24.64 14.38
C ILE A 27 21.43 24.90 13.00
N VAL A 28 20.69 24.57 11.95
CA VAL A 28 21.05 24.83 10.57
C VAL A 28 19.99 25.70 9.91
N THR A 29 20.44 26.60 9.03
CA THR A 29 19.54 27.44 8.24
C THR A 29 19.15 26.69 6.98
N LEU A 30 17.90 26.26 6.89
CA LEU A 30 17.34 25.64 5.69
C LEU A 30 16.84 26.75 4.76
N LYS A 31 17.51 26.91 3.61
CA LYS A 31 17.04 27.79 2.53
C LYS A 31 16.27 26.97 1.50
N LEU A 32 15.01 27.34 1.25
CA LEU A 32 14.16 26.67 0.26
C LEU A 32 14.41 27.15 -1.17
N MET A 33 15.04 28.31 -1.32
CA MET A 33 15.36 28.90 -2.62
C MET A 33 16.76 29.53 -2.65
N PRO A 34 17.39 29.62 -3.83
CA PRO A 34 18.59 30.41 -4.06
C PRO A 34 18.38 31.90 -3.81
N ASP A 35 19.45 32.60 -3.43
CA ASP A 35 19.40 34.04 -3.10
C ASP A 35 18.96 34.90 -4.29
N THR A 36 19.33 34.53 -5.51
CA THR A 36 18.89 35.22 -6.75
C THR A 36 17.37 35.16 -6.98
N LEU A 37 16.72 34.05 -6.60
CA LEU A 37 15.28 33.90 -6.69
C LEU A 37 14.57 34.63 -5.54
N ALA A 38 15.18 34.69 -4.36
CA ALA A 38 14.65 35.44 -3.23
C ALA A 38 14.63 36.95 -3.51
N GLU A 39 15.68 37.48 -4.14
CA GLU A 39 15.76 38.89 -4.57
C GLU A 39 14.68 39.21 -5.62
N LEU A 40 14.45 38.30 -6.58
CA LEU A 40 13.43 38.48 -7.62
C LEU A 40 11.99 38.45 -7.07
N LEU A 41 11.73 37.55 -6.12
CA LEU A 41 10.40 37.35 -5.54
C LEU A 41 10.10 38.30 -4.36
N GLY A 42 11.12 38.99 -3.82
CA GLY A 42 10.99 39.91 -2.70
C GLY A 42 10.72 39.24 -1.34
N PHE A 43 10.78 37.91 -1.26
CA PHE A 43 10.64 37.14 -0.03
C PHE A 43 11.66 36.01 0.04
N ASN A 44 12.24 35.80 1.23
CA ASN A 44 13.20 34.74 1.49
C ASN A 44 12.59 33.67 2.40
N PHE A 45 12.37 32.47 1.87
CA PHE A 45 11.94 31.32 2.69
C PHE A 45 13.16 30.63 3.28
N SER A 46 13.57 31.09 4.47
CA SER A 46 14.58 30.45 5.30
C SER A 46 14.05 30.12 6.70
N LEU A 47 14.42 28.95 7.21
CA LEU A 47 14.00 28.46 8.52
C LEU A 47 15.22 27.92 9.27
N ALA A 48 15.44 28.39 10.49
CA ALA A 48 16.47 27.88 11.38
C ALA A 48 15.89 26.72 12.22
N LEU A 49 16.37 25.50 11.97
CA LEU A 49 15.88 24.29 12.62
C LEU A 49 17.08 23.38 12.99
N PRO A 50 16.96 22.57 14.05
CA PRO A 50 17.96 21.54 14.34
C PRO A 50 18.15 20.56 13.16
N LEU A 51 19.39 20.17 12.88
CA LEU A 51 19.74 19.29 11.75
C LEU A 51 18.99 17.96 11.77
N PHE A 52 18.78 17.38 12.95
CA PHE A 52 18.03 16.11 13.05
C PHE A 52 16.59 16.23 12.55
N LEU A 53 15.92 17.38 12.70
CA LEU A 53 14.58 17.60 12.16
C LEU A 53 14.61 17.61 10.63
N VAL A 54 15.63 18.22 10.03
CA VAL A 54 15.81 18.26 8.58
C VAL A 54 16.06 16.85 8.05
N ALA A 55 16.97 16.10 8.67
CA ALA A 55 17.32 14.75 8.25
C ALA A 55 16.15 13.76 8.43
N LEU A 56 15.60 13.65 9.65
CA LEU A 56 14.49 12.73 9.94
C LEU A 56 13.21 13.15 9.24
N GLY A 57 12.92 14.45 9.18
CA GLY A 57 11.78 15.00 8.45
C GLY A 57 11.90 14.73 6.96
N GLY A 58 13.09 14.88 6.36
CA GLY A 58 13.35 14.54 4.97
C GLY A 58 13.12 13.06 4.67
N VAL A 59 13.62 12.16 5.52
CA VAL A 59 13.37 10.71 5.39
C VAL A 59 11.88 10.40 5.52
N ALA A 60 11.20 10.96 6.53
CA ALA A 60 9.78 10.75 6.74
C ALA A 60 8.93 11.25 5.56
N LEU A 61 9.21 12.46 5.06
CA LEU A 61 8.56 13.01 3.87
C LEU A 61 8.83 12.15 2.64
N GLY A 62 10.07 11.70 2.44
CA GLY A 62 10.45 10.80 1.35
C GLY A 62 9.69 9.48 1.40
N LEU A 63 9.51 8.89 2.58
CA LEU A 63 8.71 7.69 2.77
C LEU A 63 7.23 7.92 2.47
N VAL A 64 6.66 9.05 2.92
CA VAL A 64 5.27 9.42 2.63
C VAL A 64 5.07 9.59 1.12
N ILE A 65 5.96 10.32 0.45
CA ILE A 65 5.92 10.51 -1.00
C ILE A 65 6.08 9.17 -1.72
N GLY A 66 7.03 8.34 -1.30
CA GLY A 66 7.23 6.99 -1.83
C GLY A 66 5.99 6.10 -1.67
N PHE A 67 5.33 6.17 -0.51
CA PHE A 67 4.08 5.44 -0.25
C PHE A 67 2.93 5.94 -1.11
N ILE A 68 2.80 7.27 -1.29
CA ILE A 68 1.80 7.86 -2.18
C ILE A 68 2.05 7.41 -3.62
N TRP A 69 3.31 7.45 -4.08
CA TRP A 69 3.69 7.02 -5.42
C TRP A 69 3.39 5.54 -5.64
N GLU A 70 3.76 4.69 -4.69
CA GLU A 70 3.48 3.26 -4.71
C GLU A 70 1.97 3.00 -4.72
N TRP A 71 1.20 3.76 -3.95
CA TRP A 71 -0.26 3.65 -3.93
C TRP A 71 -0.89 4.04 -5.27
N VAL A 72 -0.45 5.15 -5.88
CA VAL A 72 -0.91 5.58 -7.21
C VAL A 72 -0.53 4.53 -8.28
N ARG A 73 0.66 3.95 -8.17
CA ARG A 73 1.15 2.87 -9.05
C ARG A 73 0.29 1.61 -8.91
N GLU A 74 0.03 1.16 -7.68
CA GLU A 74 -0.77 -0.02 -7.34
C GLU A 74 -2.25 0.14 -7.75
N HIS A 75 -2.77 1.38 -7.74
CA HIS A 75 -4.16 1.66 -8.10
C HIS A 75 -4.51 1.30 -9.55
N LYS A 76 -3.51 1.23 -10.44
CA LYS A 76 -3.66 0.85 -11.86
C LYS A 76 -4.01 -0.63 -12.04
N HIS A 77 -3.64 -1.52 -11.11
CA HIS A 77 -3.88 -2.97 -11.21
C HIS A 77 -5.09 -3.48 -10.43
N ARG A 78 -5.58 -2.73 -9.43
CA ARG A 78 -6.79 -3.09 -8.67
C ARG A 78 -8.07 -3.19 -9.52
N LYS A 79 -8.14 -2.48 -10.66
CA LYS A 79 -9.26 -2.62 -11.59
C LYS A 79 -9.27 -3.97 -12.32
N VAL A 80 -8.11 -4.57 -12.58
CA VAL A 80 -8.01 -5.84 -13.33
C VAL A 80 -8.41 -7.04 -12.47
N ALA A 81 -8.01 -7.06 -11.19
CA ALA A 81 -8.36 -8.15 -10.28
C ALA A 81 -9.88 -8.26 -10.05
N THR A 82 -10.59 -7.14 -9.97
CA THR A 82 -12.05 -7.11 -9.78
C THR A 82 -12.80 -7.61 -11.02
N VAL A 83 -12.32 -7.25 -12.22
CA VAL A 83 -12.93 -7.70 -13.49
C VAL A 83 -12.70 -9.19 -13.71
N LYS A 84 -11.47 -9.68 -13.51
CA LYS A 84 -11.14 -11.11 -13.62
C LYS A 84 -11.92 -11.97 -12.63
N HIS A 85 -12.16 -11.49 -11.42
CA HIS A 85 -12.99 -12.20 -10.43
C HIS A 85 -14.46 -12.30 -10.83
N ARG A 86 -15.01 -11.27 -11.50
CA ARG A 86 -16.39 -11.30 -12.01
C ARG A 86 -16.54 -12.24 -13.20
N GLU A 87 -15.62 -12.20 -14.17
CA GLU A 87 -15.59 -13.12 -15.32
C GLU A 87 -15.49 -14.58 -14.85
N ALA A 88 -14.57 -14.90 -13.93
CA ALA A 88 -14.43 -16.24 -13.40
C ALA A 88 -15.70 -16.73 -12.67
N ARG A 89 -16.46 -15.82 -12.04
CA ARG A 89 -17.71 -16.15 -11.35
C ARG A 89 -18.87 -16.40 -12.31
N GLN A 90 -18.90 -15.68 -13.44
CA GLN A 90 -19.87 -15.92 -14.52
C GLN A 90 -19.60 -17.25 -15.22
N LEU A 91 -18.34 -17.50 -15.62
CA LEU A 91 -17.91 -18.77 -16.21
C LEU A 91 -18.22 -19.97 -15.30
N LYS A 92 -17.97 -19.87 -13.99
CA LYS A 92 -18.33 -20.94 -13.04
C LYS A 92 -19.85 -21.20 -12.97
N ARG A 93 -20.68 -20.16 -13.12
CA ARG A 93 -22.15 -20.31 -13.12
C ARG A 93 -22.65 -20.96 -14.40
N GLU A 94 -22.08 -20.59 -15.54
CA GLU A 94 -22.41 -21.19 -16.84
C GLU A 94 -22.01 -22.66 -16.89
N VAL A 95 -20.80 -23.00 -16.45
CA VAL A 95 -20.36 -24.41 -16.34
C VAL A 95 -21.29 -25.21 -15.44
N LYS A 96 -21.71 -24.65 -14.29
CA LYS A 96 -22.63 -25.33 -13.37
C LYS A 96 -24.04 -25.51 -13.96
N LYS A 97 -24.52 -24.53 -14.76
CA LYS A 97 -25.80 -24.61 -15.46
C LYS A 97 -25.78 -25.65 -16.57
N LEU A 98 -24.71 -25.67 -17.37
CA LEU A 98 -24.49 -26.67 -18.43
C LEU A 98 -24.32 -28.08 -17.86
N GLN A 99 -23.59 -28.22 -16.74
CA GLN A 99 -23.52 -29.51 -16.04
C GLN A 99 -24.91 -29.93 -15.54
N LYS A 100 -25.69 -29.06 -14.92
CA LYS A 100 -27.04 -29.41 -14.43
C LYS A 100 -27.97 -29.87 -15.57
N GLN A 101 -27.99 -29.15 -16.70
CA GLN A 101 -28.77 -29.54 -17.88
C GLN A 101 -28.31 -30.89 -18.48
N LYS A 102 -27.01 -31.20 -18.41
CA LYS A 102 -26.48 -32.49 -18.89
C LYS A 102 -26.81 -33.67 -17.97
N HIS A 103 -27.20 -33.43 -16.72
CA HIS A 103 -27.63 -34.47 -15.78
C HIS A 103 -29.15 -34.65 -15.76
N GLU A 104 -29.95 -33.62 -16.06
CA GLU A 104 -31.41 -33.74 -16.22
C GLU A 104 -31.81 -34.82 -17.25
N GLY A 105 -31.14 -34.87 -18.40
CA GLY A 105 -31.39 -35.92 -19.41
C GLY A 105 -30.87 -37.32 -19.03
N LYS A 106 -30.07 -37.46 -17.96
CA LYS A 106 -29.66 -38.77 -17.43
C LYS A 106 -30.62 -39.27 -16.36
N ASP A 107 -31.16 -38.35 -15.55
CA ASP A 107 -32.14 -38.67 -14.52
C ASP A 107 -33.47 -39.13 -15.13
N GLU A 108 -33.88 -38.56 -16.27
CA GLU A 108 -35.04 -39.04 -17.04
C GLU A 108 -34.82 -40.45 -17.60
N VAL A 109 -33.61 -40.77 -18.09
CA VAL A 109 -33.29 -42.12 -18.60
C VAL A 109 -33.21 -43.15 -17.46
N LEU A 110 -32.69 -42.75 -16.30
CA LEU A 110 -32.67 -43.59 -15.08
C LEU A 110 -34.10 -43.85 -14.57
N ALA A 111 -34.98 -42.85 -14.59
CA ALA A 111 -36.37 -43.01 -14.20
C ALA A 111 -37.14 -43.94 -15.16
N LEU A 112 -36.90 -43.84 -16.48
CA LEU A 112 -37.49 -44.73 -17.47
C LEU A 112 -36.98 -46.18 -17.37
N LEU A 113 -35.76 -46.39 -16.88
CA LEU A 113 -35.19 -47.73 -16.66
C LEU A 113 -35.71 -48.38 -15.37
N ASP A 114 -35.95 -47.61 -14.31
CA ASP A 114 -36.55 -48.09 -13.06
C ASP A 114 -38.05 -48.43 -13.23
N GLU A 115 -38.76 -47.72 -14.11
CA GLU A 115 -40.18 -47.98 -14.40
C GLU A 115 -40.41 -49.17 -15.35
N ALA A 116 -39.38 -49.58 -16.09
CA ALA A 116 -39.43 -50.71 -17.04
C ALA A 116 -38.89 -52.04 -16.47
N GLY A 117 -38.41 -52.06 -15.22
CA GLY A 117 -37.96 -53.25 -14.48
C GLY A 117 -39.02 -53.81 -13.55
#